data_AF-A0A1J3CY83-F1
#
_entry.id   AF-A0A1J3CY83-F1
#
_cell.length_a   1.000
_cell.length_b   1.000
_cell.length_c   1.000
_cell.angle_alpha   90.00
_cell.angle_beta   90.00
_cell.angle_gamma   90.00
#
_symmetry.space_group_name_H-M   'P 1'
#
loop_
_entity.id
_entity.type
_entity.pdbx_description
1 polymer ?
#
loop_
_entity_poly.entity_id
_entity_poly.type
_entity_poly.pdbx_seq_one_letter_code
_entity_poly.pdbx_strand_id
1 'polypeptide(L)'
;SVLSGLCLWLLESAIFSILLFTCKDILGYAFSNSKEVVDYVADLYPLLCLTFILDGFTVVLNGVARGSGWQHIGALNNVVSYYLVGA
;
A
#
# COMPACT_ATOMS: atom_id res chain seq x y z
N SER A 1 20.50 -4.96 -6.69
CA SER A 1 19.33 -5.84 -6.69
C SER A 1 18.27 -5.39 -5.68
N VAL A 2 18.54 -5.44 -4.37
CA VAL A 2 17.58 -5.03 -3.33
C VAL A 2 17.51 -3.51 -3.14
N LEU A 3 18.68 -2.84 -3.10
CA LEU A 3 18.78 -1.39 -2.93
C LEU A 3 18.00 -0.62 -4.01
N SER A 4 18.07 -1.07 -5.26
CA SER A 4 17.32 -0.45 -6.37
C SER A 4 15.80 -0.60 -6.19
N GLY A 5 15.33 -1.73 -5.65
CA GLY A 5 13.91 -1.92 -5.34
C GLY A 5 13.42 -1.02 -4.22
N LEU A 6 14.24 -0.84 -3.17
CA LEU A 6 13.97 0.11 -2.09
C LEU A 6 13.95 1.56 -2.60
N CYS A 7 14.90 1.95 -3.46
CA CYS A 7 14.91 3.30 -4.03
C CYS A 7 13.68 3.58 -4.91
N LEU A 8 13.27 2.61 -5.75
CA LEU A 8 12.07 2.75 -6.57
C LEU A 8 10.81 2.86 -5.71
N TRP A 9 10.69 2.04 -4.67
CA TRP A 9 9.56 2.11 -3.73
C TRP A 9 9.48 3.43 -2.97
N LEU A 10 10.62 3.97 -2.52
CA LEU A 10 10.67 5.28 -1.86
C LEU A 10 10.23 6.40 -2.80
N LEU A 11 10.67 6.37 -4.06
CA LEU A 11 10.28 7.32 -5.08
C LEU A 11 8.77 7.23 -5.38
N GLU A 12 8.26 6.01 -5.58
CA GLU A 12 6.83 5.78 -5.83
C GLU A 12 5.98 6.24 -4.64
N SER A 13 6.32 5.86 -3.41
CA SER A 13 5.58 6.27 -2.21
C SER A 13 5.59 7.78 -2.01
N ALA A 14 6.71 8.46 -2.32
CA ALA A 14 6.79 9.91 -2.25
C ALA A 14 5.88 10.59 -3.29
N ILE A 15 5.93 10.13 -4.56
CA ILE A 15 5.08 10.65 -5.63
C ILE A 15 3.60 10.42 -5.31
N PHE A 16 3.25 9.22 -4.83
CA PHE A 16 1.87 8.88 -4.50
C PHE A 16 1.33 9.69 -3.31
N SER A 17 2.16 9.93 -2.30
CA SER A 17 1.79 10.78 -1.15
C SER A 17 1.53 12.22 -1.59
N ILE A 18 2.38 12.78 -2.47
CA ILE A 18 2.21 14.14 -3.00
C ILE A 18 0.93 14.23 -3.85
N LEU A 19 0.67 13.23 -4.69
CA LEU A 19 -0.54 13.15 -5.50
C LEU A 19 -1.79 13.05 -4.63
N LEU A 20 -1.81 12.17 -3.62
CA LEU A 20 -2.94 12.04 -2.70
C LEU A 20 -3.21 13.35 -1.94
N PHE A 21 -2.16 14.04 -1.49
CA PHE A 21 -2.30 15.30 -0.78
C PHE A 21 -2.85 16.42 -1.68
N THR A 22 -2.43 16.45 -2.95
CA THR A 22 -2.89 17.43 -3.94
C THR A 22 -4.32 17.13 -4.41
N CYS A 23 -4.64 15.84 -4.57
CA CYS A 23 -5.95 15.37 -5.02
C CYS A 23 -6.95 15.22 -3.87
N LYS A 24 -6.60 15.50 -2.61
CA LYS A 24 -7.50 15.28 -1.45
C LYS A 24 -8.85 15.97 -1.60
N ASP A 25 -8.82 17.21 -2.10
CA ASP A 25 -10.03 18.01 -2.25
C ASP A 25 -10.85 17.50 -3.45
N ILE A 26 -10.17 17.16 -4.56
CA ILE A 26 -10.80 16.65 -5.78
C ILE A 26 -11.49 15.30 -5.54
N LEU A 27 -10.81 14.38 -4.85
CA LEU A 27 -11.32 13.05 -4.54
C LEU A 27 -12.47 13.12 -3.53
N GLY A 28 -12.40 13.99 -2.53
CA GLY A 28 -13.53 14.25 -1.64
C GLY A 28 -14.78 14.69 -2.40
N TYR A 29 -14.64 15.67 -3.29
CA TYR A 29 -15.76 16.16 -4.11
C TYR A 29 -16.21 15.17 -5.19
N ALA A 30 -15.34 14.27 -5.65
CA ALA A 30 -15.69 13.23 -6.62
C ALA A 30 -16.61 12.15 -6.03
N PHE A 31 -16.47 11.82 -4.75
CA PHE A 31 -17.31 10.82 -4.08
C PHE A 31 -18.63 11.39 -3.53
N SER A 32 -18.64 12.64 -3.07
CA SER A 32 -19.88 13.28 -2.61
C SER A 32 -19.75 14.80 -2.55
N ASN A 33 -20.84 15.51 -2.86
CA ASN A 33 -20.93 16.97 -2.71
C ASN A 33 -21.23 17.41 -1.26
N SER A 34 -21.45 16.48 -0.33
CA SER A 34 -21.71 16.80 1.07
C SER A 34 -20.40 17.02 1.83
N LYS A 35 -20.25 18.19 2.45
CA LYS A 35 -19.04 18.56 3.22
C LYS A 35 -18.66 17.54 4.29
N GLU A 36 -19.65 16.89 4.90
CA GLU A 36 -19.46 15.85 5.92
C GLU A 36 -18.71 14.61 5.39
N VAL A 37 -18.98 14.22 4.14
CA VAL A 37 -18.29 13.09 3.50
C VAL A 37 -16.87 13.48 3.11
N VAL A 38 -16.66 14.72 2.65
CA VAL A 38 -15.32 15.23 2.32
C VAL A 38 -14.42 15.24 3.57
N ASP A 39 -14.94 15.66 4.72
CA ASP A 39 -14.20 15.70 5.99
C ASP A 39 -13.88 14.28 6.49
N TYR A 40 -14.83 13.35 6.36
CA TYR A 40 -14.60 11.94 6.66
C TYR A 40 -13.50 11.32 5.79
N VAL A 41 -13.51 11.62 4.49
CA VAL A 41 -12.47 11.10 3.58
C VAL A 41 -11.12 11.77 3.90
N ALA A 42 -11.10 13.06 4.28
CA ALA A 42 -9.92 13.78 4.74
C ALA A 42 -9.21 13.06 5.91
N ASP A 43 -9.98 12.59 6.89
CA ASP A 43 -9.48 11.83 8.05
C ASP A 43 -8.95 10.44 7.69
N LEU A 44 -9.38 9.86 6.57
CA LEU A 44 -8.94 8.54 6.10
C LEU A 44 -7.64 8.60 5.27
N TYR A 45 -7.27 9.75 4.70
CA TYR A 45 -6.02 9.90 3.93
C TYR A 45 -4.74 9.45 4.65
N PRO A 46 -4.49 9.77 5.94
CA PRO A 46 -3.29 9.31 6.62
C PRO A 46 -3.24 7.78 6.73
N LEU A 47 -4.38 7.12 6.96
CA LEU A 47 -4.47 5.66 6.99
C LEU A 47 -4.25 5.05 5.61
N LEU A 48 -4.76 5.71 4.58
CA LEU A 48 -4.57 5.31 3.18
C LEU A 48 -3.09 5.38 2.79
N CYS A 49 -2.40 6.49 3.10
CA CYS A 49 -0.96 6.63 2.89
C CYS A 49 -0.17 5.53 3.61
N LEU A 50 -0.50 5.24 4.88
CA LEU A 50 0.14 4.16 5.64
C LEU A 50 -0.02 2.80 4.93
N THR A 51 -1.23 2.51 4.45
CA THR A 51 -1.54 1.25 3.76
C THR A 51 -0.74 1.12 2.47
N PHE A 52 -0.61 2.18 1.68
CA PHE A 52 0.21 2.17 0.46
C PHE A 52 1.70 1.94 0.75
N ILE A 53 2.25 2.57 1.78
CA ILE A 53 3.64 2.37 2.22
C ILE A 53 3.86 0.90 2.59
N LEU A 54 2.97 0.33 3.42
CA LEU A 54 3.06 -1.06 3.86
C LEU A 54 2.91 -2.06 2.70
N ASP A 55 2.00 -1.80 1.76
CA ASP A 55 1.78 -2.64 0.59
C ASP A 55 3.04 -2.68 -0.29
N GLY A 56 3.58 -1.51 -0.65
CA GLY A 56 4.80 -1.44 -1.46
C GLY A 56 6.01 -2.06 -0.78
N PHE A 57 6.15 -1.92 0.55
CA PHE A 57 7.21 -2.58 1.31
C PHE A 57 7.10 -4.10 1.22
N THR A 58 5.87 -4.62 1.37
CA THR A 58 5.57 -6.05 1.28
C THR A 58 5.87 -6.58 -0.13
N VAL A 59 5.55 -5.81 -1.18
CA VAL A 59 5.89 -6.15 -2.57
C VAL A 59 7.40 -6.26 -2.78
N VAL A 60 8.19 -5.29 -2.29
CA VAL A 60 9.65 -5.32 -2.40
C VAL A 60 10.21 -6.54 -1.67
N LEU A 61 9.78 -6.80 -0.43
CA LEU A 61 10.22 -7.97 0.34
C LEU A 61 9.90 -9.28 -0.38
N ASN A 62 8.70 -9.41 -0.93
CA ASN A 62 8.32 -10.59 -1.72
C ASN A 62 9.17 -10.72 -2.99
N GLY A 63 9.47 -9.62 -3.68
CA GLY A 63 10.37 -9.61 -4.83
C GLY A 63 11.77 -10.10 -4.48
N VAL A 64 12.33 -9.65 -3.36
CA VAL A 64 13.65 -10.08 -2.86
C VAL A 64 13.62 -11.54 -2.43
N ALA A 65 12.62 -11.95 -1.65
CA ALA A 65 12.46 -13.33 -1.22
C ALA A 65 12.37 -14.29 -2.41
N ARG A 66 11.68 -13.89 -3.49
CA ARG A 66 11.65 -14.67 -4.73
C ARG A 66 12.98 -14.70 -5.47
N GLY A 67 13.66 -13.55 -5.58
CA GLY A 67 14.99 -13.48 -6.19
C GLY A 67 16.07 -14.27 -5.46
N SER A 68 15.92 -14.46 -4.15
CA SER A 68 16.81 -15.26 -3.29
C SER A 68 16.42 -16.73 -3.17
N GLY A 69 15.34 -17.18 -3.82
CA GLY A 69 14.86 -18.57 -3.76
C GLY A 69 14.10 -18.93 -2.47
N TRP A 70 13.77 -17.95 -1.62
CA TRP A 70 13.01 -18.13 -0.37
C TRP A 70 11.49 -18.10 -0.59
N GLN A 71 11.04 -18.44 -1.80
CA GLN A 71 9.64 -18.47 -2.21
C GLN A 71 8.80 -19.42 -1.35
N HIS A 72 9.43 -20.48 -0.83
CA HIS A 72 8.77 -21.49 -0.02
C HIS A 72 8.12 -20.90 1.25
N ILE A 73 8.75 -19.89 1.88
CA ILE A 73 8.24 -19.23 3.08
C ILE A 73 6.96 -18.44 2.76
N GLY A 74 6.97 -17.70 1.64
CA GLY A 74 5.81 -16.94 1.18
C GLY A 74 4.64 -17.84 0.75
N ALA A 75 4.94 -18.99 0.12
CA ALA A 75 3.94 -20.00 -0.21
C ALA A 75 3.31 -20.63 1.03
N LEU A 76 4.12 -20.94 2.05
CA LEU A 76 3.65 -21.49 3.32
C LEU A 76 2.69 -20.52 4.03
N ASN A 77 3.03 -19.22 4.07
CA ASN A 77 2.15 -18.21 4.67
C ASN A 77 0.81 -18.09 3.94
N ASN A 78 0.80 -18.15 2.60
CA ASN A 78 -0.43 -18.08 1.82
C ASN A 78 -1.36 -19.27 2.11
N VAL A 79 -0.80 -20.49 2.18
CA VAL A 79 -1.57 -21.70 2.53
C VAL A 79 -2.11 -21.61 3.95
N VAL A 80 -1.30 -21.15 4.92
CA VAL A 80 -1.74 -20.93 6.31
C VAL A 80 -2.92 -19.96 6.36
N SER A 81 -2.84 -18.79 5.71
CA SER A 81 -3.94 -17.82 5.69
C SER A 81 -5.21 -18.40 5.08
N TYR A 82 -5.12 -19.13 3.96
CA TYR A 82 -6.29 -19.70 3.30
C TYR A 82 -6.98 -20.81 4.12
N TYR A 83 -6.21 -21.61 4.87
CA TYR A 83 -6.73 -22.78 5.58
C TYR A 83 -6.98 -22.58 7.08
N LEU A 84 -6.33 -21.62 7.74
CA LEU A 84 -6.48 -21.37 9.19
C LEU A 84 -7.22 -20.09 9.54
N VAL A 85 -7.19 -19.07 8.67
CA VAL A 85 -7.87 -17.78 8.91
C VAL A 85 -9.17 -17.68 8.10
N GLY A 86 -9.23 -18.36 6.96
CA GLY A 86 -10.45 -18.47 6.15
C GLY A 86 -11.42 -19.58 6.60
N ALA A 87 -11.03 -20.43 7.55
CA ALA A 87 -11.86 -21.46 8.20
C ALA A 87 -12.43 -20.92 9.51
#